data_AF-A0A097PKF8-F1
#
_entry.id   AF-A0A097PKF8-F1
#
_cell.length_a   1.000
_cell.length_b   1.000
_cell.length_c   1.000
_cell.angle_alpha   90.00
_cell.angle_beta   90.00
_cell.angle_gamma   90.00
#
_symmetry.space_group_name_H-M   'P 1'
#
loop_
_entity.id
_entity.type
_entity.pdbx_description
1 polymer ?
#
loop_
_entity_poly.entity_id
_entity_poly.type
_entity_poly.pdbx_seq_one_letter_code
_entity_poly.pdbx_strand_id
1 'polypeptide(L)'
;AVSVPNSHCYALDNSSYLYDFTDWIGHPFEYDGKDLVVRFCKDVESRSQMGYVDFGRYNYFVAGSGSVNFVQNFYNGDLMNCEYSVDKMGRTAQLNIICGGCLNGACKGDIGCICNVSYDKKMCRVLVELAIPCGKRGPRVFKGFTVGFHPRSWEVVYNGMTQLGFEKPYHQFSFGTEQTSVSLYLTAISSLSGLVGKPIFKVNPSEGLEVKLSGSGASGSTPTTLSPSVLIVNWRCEKTRESPYAVDISFPVEGYDPVEFTLTKSCAYTQRGWATFGVISCIIIVLSTVSCCGGFIYKTRVEGLDALPGMTILSACLEVVSGEDVSNQGSWDERRYGTI
;
A
#
# COMPACT_ATOMS: atom_id res chain seq x y z
N ALA A 1 -14.68 0.74 12.17
CA ALA A 1 -13.25 1.09 12.00
C ALA A 1 -13.03 2.58 12.09
N VAL A 2 -12.09 3.04 12.91
CA VAL A 2 -11.60 4.42 12.88
C VAL A 2 -10.58 4.54 11.75
N SER A 3 -11.00 5.09 10.61
CA SER A 3 -10.13 5.30 9.46
C SER A 3 -9.26 6.55 9.65
N VAL A 4 -8.05 6.52 9.11
CA VAL A 4 -7.23 7.73 8.99
C VAL A 4 -7.99 8.78 8.16
N PRO A 5 -8.00 10.07 8.55
CA PRO A 5 -8.57 11.13 7.73
C PRO A 5 -7.91 11.20 6.36
N ASN A 6 -8.66 11.68 5.35
CA ASN A 6 -8.18 11.77 3.96
C ASN A 6 -7.06 12.81 3.77
N SER A 7 -6.82 13.66 4.77
CA SER A 7 -5.78 14.66 4.75
C SER A 7 -4.78 14.43 5.88
N HIS A 8 -3.61 15.06 5.80
CA HIS A 8 -2.66 15.12 6.91
C HIS A 8 -2.95 16.25 7.90
N CYS A 9 -4.11 16.90 7.79
CA CYS A 9 -4.54 17.98 8.69
C CYS A 9 -5.40 17.44 9.82
N TYR A 10 -4.83 16.55 10.62
CA TYR A 10 -5.45 16.05 11.84
C TYR A 10 -4.40 15.93 12.93
N ALA A 11 -4.85 15.90 14.18
CA ALA A 11 -3.99 15.67 15.32
C ALA A 11 -4.70 14.79 16.36
N LEU A 12 -3.90 14.06 17.13
CA LEU A 12 -4.37 13.38 18.33
C LEU A 12 -4.10 14.27 19.54
N ASP A 13 -5.07 14.50 20.41
CA ASP A 13 -4.85 15.20 21.68
C ASP A 13 -3.98 14.33 22.64
N ASN A 14 -3.58 14.91 23.77
CA ASN A 14 -2.79 14.19 24.79
C ASN A 14 -3.56 13.01 25.42
N SER A 15 -4.88 12.93 25.26
CA SER A 15 -5.74 11.82 25.68
C SER A 15 -6.02 10.81 24.56
N SER A 16 -5.37 10.96 23.40
CA SER A 16 -5.49 10.15 22.18
C SER A 16 -6.83 10.25 21.45
N TYR A 17 -7.54 11.37 21.56
CA TYR A 17 -8.72 11.64 20.75
C TYR A 17 -8.34 12.29 19.43
N LEU A 18 -8.95 11.81 18.35
CA LEU A 18 -8.75 12.34 17.00
C LEU A 18 -9.50 13.66 16.82
N TYR A 19 -8.79 14.67 16.34
CA TYR A 19 -9.34 15.93 15.84
C TYR A 19 -9.00 16.05 14.37
N ASP A 20 -10.04 16.03 13.54
CA ASP A 20 -9.92 16.21 12.10
C ASP A 20 -10.15 17.68 11.76
N PHE A 21 -9.15 18.31 11.15
CA PHE A 21 -9.20 19.68 10.67
C PHE A 21 -9.17 19.76 9.14
N THR A 22 -9.58 18.70 8.44
CA THR A 22 -9.62 18.67 6.98
C THR A 22 -10.40 19.85 6.39
N ASP A 23 -11.50 20.26 7.04
CA ASP A 23 -12.31 21.42 6.60
C ASP A 23 -11.59 22.76 6.75
N TRP A 24 -10.50 22.81 7.53
CA TRP A 24 -9.72 24.02 7.78
C TRP A 24 -8.54 24.19 6.81
N ILE A 25 -8.27 23.20 5.96
CA ILE A 25 -7.10 23.22 5.08
C ILE A 25 -7.12 24.45 4.17
N GLY A 26 -6.05 25.23 4.23
CA GLY A 26 -5.85 26.40 3.38
C GLY A 26 -6.62 27.65 3.81
N HIS A 27 -7.40 27.59 4.90
CA HIS A 27 -8.05 28.78 5.46
C HIS A 27 -6.98 29.82 5.84
N PRO A 28 -7.08 31.06 5.33
CA PRO A 28 -6.13 32.11 5.62
C PRO A 28 -6.48 32.83 6.93
N PHE A 29 -5.48 33.04 7.78
CA PHE A 29 -5.55 33.91 8.94
C PHE A 29 -4.55 35.05 8.76
N GLU A 30 -5.06 36.28 8.80
CA GLU A 30 -4.25 37.50 8.65
C GLU A 30 -4.15 38.23 9.99
N TYR A 31 -2.94 38.64 10.35
CA TYR A 31 -2.67 39.47 11.53
C TYR A 31 -2.47 40.93 11.10
N ASP A 32 -3.12 41.87 11.79
CA ASP A 32 -3.04 43.33 11.57
C ASP A 32 -3.07 43.76 10.08
N GLY A 33 -3.99 43.19 9.30
CA GLY A 33 -4.36 43.70 7.98
C GLY A 33 -3.30 43.61 6.87
N LYS A 34 -2.18 42.87 7.06
CA LYS A 34 -1.29 42.25 6.03
C LYS A 34 0.09 41.79 6.54
N ASP A 35 0.47 42.08 7.78
CA ASP A 35 1.87 41.86 8.23
C ASP A 35 2.27 40.38 8.34
N LEU A 36 1.30 39.50 8.60
CA LEU A 36 1.52 38.06 8.65
C LEU A 36 0.28 37.31 8.19
N VAL A 37 0.49 36.31 7.34
CA VAL A 37 -0.56 35.43 6.82
C VAL A 37 -0.18 33.99 7.09
N VAL A 38 -1.08 33.25 7.73
CA VAL A 38 -0.95 31.80 7.95
C VAL A 38 -2.03 31.10 7.14
N ARG A 39 -1.67 30.03 6.44
CA ARG A 39 -2.64 29.07 5.91
C ARG A 39 -2.60 27.81 6.74
N PHE A 40 -3.76 27.40 7.23
CA PHE A 40 -3.86 26.26 8.12
C PHE A 40 -3.58 24.95 7.37
N CYS A 41 -2.64 24.13 7.88
CA CYS A 41 -2.21 22.86 7.26
C CYS A 41 -1.85 22.92 5.76
N LYS A 42 -1.50 24.10 5.23
CA LYS A 42 -1.20 24.27 3.81
C LYS A 42 -0.16 25.36 3.60
N ASP A 43 0.64 25.19 2.56
CA ASP A 43 1.59 26.21 2.12
C ASP A 43 0.87 27.45 1.55
N VAL A 44 1.48 28.62 1.75
CA VAL A 44 1.00 29.88 1.16
C VAL A 44 1.40 29.93 -0.32
N GLU A 45 0.47 29.59 -1.21
CA GLU A 45 0.71 29.51 -2.67
C GLU A 45 0.66 30.86 -3.39
N SER A 46 0.17 31.92 -2.75
CA SER A 46 0.15 33.26 -3.33
C SER A 46 1.57 33.82 -3.39
N ARG A 47 2.31 33.47 -4.45
CA ARG A 47 3.57 34.13 -4.80
C ARG A 47 3.27 35.56 -5.22
N SER A 48 3.47 36.48 -4.29
CA SER A 48 3.51 37.91 -4.55
C SER A 48 4.72 38.25 -5.42
N GLN A 49 4.48 38.93 -6.53
CA GLN A 49 5.48 39.85 -7.03
C GLN A 49 5.76 40.88 -5.90
N MET A 50 7.01 40.89 -5.41
CA MET A 50 7.63 41.84 -4.46
C MET A 50 7.11 41.89 -2.99
N GLY A 51 7.92 41.40 -2.04
CA GLY A 51 7.94 41.92 -0.64
C GLY A 51 7.72 40.95 0.53
N TYR A 52 7.28 39.70 0.30
CA TYR A 52 6.97 38.76 1.39
C TYR A 52 8.18 37.91 1.80
N VAL A 53 8.23 37.55 3.08
CA VAL A 53 9.26 36.70 3.67
C VAL A 53 8.65 35.33 3.98
N ASP A 54 9.21 34.26 3.41
CA ASP A 54 8.76 32.89 3.66
C ASP A 54 9.29 32.38 5.00
N PHE A 55 8.39 31.94 5.88
CA PHE A 55 8.74 31.34 7.17
C PHE A 55 8.69 29.81 7.17
N GLY A 56 8.30 29.19 6.06
CA GLY A 56 8.41 27.75 5.85
C GLY A 56 7.14 27.08 5.34
N ARG A 57 7.30 25.80 5.05
CA ARG A 57 6.29 24.89 4.53
C ARG A 57 5.75 24.00 5.63
N TYR A 58 4.47 23.65 5.53
CA TYR A 58 3.83 22.78 6.51
C TYR A 58 4.56 21.43 6.60
N ASN A 59 4.82 20.96 7.82
CA ASN A 59 5.54 19.71 8.06
C ASN A 59 4.71 18.71 8.90
N TYR A 60 4.42 19.04 10.15
CA TYR A 60 3.67 18.13 11.03
C TYR A 60 2.76 18.86 12.02
N PHE A 61 1.78 18.10 12.53
CA PHE A 61 0.74 18.56 13.44
C PHE A 61 0.64 17.61 14.64
N VAL A 62 0.82 18.16 15.85
CA VAL A 62 0.90 17.39 17.10
C VAL A 62 0.11 18.06 18.22
N ALA A 63 -0.14 17.32 19.31
CA ALA A 63 -0.68 17.89 20.53
C ALA A 63 0.28 18.92 21.14
N GLY A 64 -0.31 19.98 21.70
CA GLY A 64 0.40 20.99 22.49
C GLY A 64 0.52 20.60 23.96
N SER A 65 1.08 21.53 24.73
CA SER A 65 1.23 21.43 26.19
C SER A 65 0.85 22.74 26.86
N GLY A 66 0.50 22.68 28.15
CA GLY A 66 0.09 23.85 28.92
C GLY A 66 -1.23 24.44 28.42
N SER A 67 -1.23 25.73 28.06
CA SER A 67 -2.39 26.46 27.54
C SER A 67 -2.66 26.21 26.05
N VAL A 68 -1.75 25.53 25.35
CA VAL A 68 -1.85 25.26 23.91
C VAL A 68 -2.39 23.86 23.69
N ASN A 69 -3.46 23.73 22.89
CA ASN A 69 -4.08 22.45 22.60
C ASN A 69 -3.33 21.67 21.52
N PHE A 70 -2.90 22.35 20.45
CA PHE A 70 -2.18 21.72 19.35
C PHE A 70 -1.09 22.64 18.78
N VAL A 71 -0.12 22.05 18.08
CA VAL A 71 1.00 22.78 17.47
C VAL A 71 1.20 22.31 16.04
N GLN A 72 1.23 23.25 15.09
CA GLN A 72 1.71 23.00 13.73
C GLN A 72 3.08 23.64 13.54
N ASN A 73 3.99 22.92 12.91
CA ASN A 73 5.32 23.43 12.60
C ASN A 73 5.55 23.55 11.10
N PHE A 74 6.21 24.64 10.75
CA PHE A 74 6.60 25.00 9.39
C PHE A 74 8.12 25.16 9.33
N TYR A 75 8.74 24.57 8.31
CA TYR A 75 10.19 24.53 8.16
C TYR A 75 10.64 24.90 6.75
N ASN A 76 11.94 25.13 6.58
CA ASN A 76 12.57 25.41 5.29
C ASN A 76 12.04 26.70 4.64
N GLY A 77 11.83 27.75 5.44
CA GLY A 77 11.57 29.10 4.93
C GLY A 77 12.82 29.78 4.40
N ASP A 78 12.71 31.06 4.09
CA ASP A 78 13.78 31.88 3.52
C ASP A 78 15.02 31.91 4.42
N LEU A 79 16.19 31.95 3.79
CA LEU A 79 17.49 31.97 4.48
C LEU A 79 18.02 33.39 4.75
N MET A 80 17.65 34.38 3.92
CA MET A 80 18.17 35.76 4.00
C MET A 80 18.12 36.32 5.42
N ASN A 81 19.21 36.86 5.97
CA ASN A 81 19.28 37.38 7.36
C ASN A 81 19.09 36.35 8.49
N CYS A 82 19.19 35.04 8.18
CA CYS A 82 19.04 33.95 9.16
C CYS A 82 20.18 32.92 9.12
N GLU A 83 21.20 33.14 8.29
CA GLU A 83 22.33 32.24 8.04
C GLU A 83 23.45 32.34 9.10
N TYR A 84 23.11 32.67 10.34
CA TYR A 84 24.11 32.86 11.40
C TYR A 84 24.55 31.55 12.07
N SER A 85 23.89 30.42 11.76
CA SER A 85 24.24 29.08 12.27
C SER A 85 24.90 28.19 11.20
N VAL A 86 25.75 27.27 11.65
CA VAL A 86 26.45 26.29 10.80
C VAL A 86 25.46 25.33 10.11
N ASP A 87 24.35 25.03 10.79
CA ASP A 87 23.20 24.37 10.19
C ASP A 87 22.40 25.41 9.41
N LYS A 88 22.22 25.19 8.11
CA LYS A 88 21.37 25.99 7.21
C LYS A 88 19.88 25.83 7.57
N MET A 89 19.52 26.11 8.81
CA MET A 89 18.14 26.16 9.23
C MET A 89 17.57 27.47 8.68
N GLY A 90 16.81 27.37 7.59
CA GLY A 90 15.97 28.46 7.12
C GLY A 90 15.00 28.91 8.20
N ARG A 91 14.26 29.98 7.93
CA ARG A 91 13.19 30.42 8.83
C ARG A 91 12.24 29.28 9.17
N THR A 92 11.71 29.34 10.38
CA THR A 92 10.71 28.40 10.87
C THR A 92 9.50 29.14 11.43
N ALA A 93 8.32 28.52 11.34
CA ALA A 93 7.12 29.00 12.01
C ALA A 93 6.57 27.91 12.92
N GLN A 94 6.05 28.33 14.07
CA GLN A 94 5.30 27.48 14.96
C GLN A 94 3.94 28.13 15.22
N LEU A 95 2.88 27.42 14.88
CA LEU A 95 1.51 27.81 15.10
C LEU A 95 0.98 27.10 16.35
N ASN A 96 0.80 27.84 17.43
CA ASN A 96 0.22 27.38 18.67
C ASN A 96 -1.29 27.55 18.61
N ILE A 97 -2.03 26.45 18.59
CA ILE A 97 -3.47 26.42 18.42
C ILE A 97 -4.14 26.28 19.79
N ILE A 98 -5.02 27.22 20.08
CA ILE A 98 -5.84 27.28 21.29
C ILE A 98 -7.30 27.02 20.87
N CYS A 99 -7.92 26.05 21.51
CA CYS A 99 -9.32 25.74 21.28
C CYS A 99 -10.21 26.77 22.00
N GLY A 100 -11.04 27.48 21.24
CA GLY A 100 -11.95 28.51 21.75
C GLY A 100 -11.52 29.90 21.32
N GLY A 101 -11.37 30.82 22.27
CA GLY A 101 -11.06 32.23 22.02
C GLY A 101 -9.71 32.66 22.60
N CYS A 102 -9.24 33.82 22.16
CA CYS A 102 -8.07 34.45 22.74
C CYS A 102 -8.33 34.91 24.19
N LEU A 103 -7.35 34.73 25.08
CA LEU A 103 -7.44 35.20 26.47
C LEU A 103 -7.70 36.70 26.59
N ASN A 104 -7.24 37.48 25.59
CA ASN A 104 -7.37 38.93 25.56
C ASN A 104 -8.74 39.41 25.01
N GLY A 105 -9.64 38.51 24.63
CA GLY A 105 -10.95 38.85 24.06
C GLY A 105 -10.91 39.52 22.68
N ALA A 106 -9.74 39.57 22.03
CA ALA A 106 -9.53 40.18 20.72
C ALA A 106 -10.27 39.44 19.59
N CYS A 107 -10.56 38.15 19.78
CA CYS A 107 -11.26 37.32 18.80
C CYS A 107 -12.78 37.46 18.92
N LYS A 108 -13.42 38.06 17.92
CA LYS A 108 -14.89 38.21 17.83
C LYS A 108 -15.53 37.52 16.61
N GLY A 109 -14.83 36.59 15.97
CA GLY A 109 -15.29 35.91 14.75
C GLY A 109 -15.54 34.42 14.93
N ASP A 110 -16.50 33.88 14.18
CA ASP A 110 -16.89 32.45 14.20
C ASP A 110 -15.83 31.51 13.63
N ILE A 111 -14.86 32.04 12.87
CA ILE A 111 -13.86 31.26 12.10
C ILE A 111 -12.49 31.24 12.82
N GLY A 112 -12.36 31.90 13.98
CA GLY A 112 -11.08 32.01 14.70
C GLY A 112 -10.18 33.17 14.22
N CYS A 113 -9.12 33.45 14.96
CA CYS A 113 -8.21 34.57 14.68
C CYS A 113 -6.85 34.40 15.37
N ILE A 114 -5.88 35.19 14.93
CA ILE A 114 -4.55 35.26 15.55
C ILE A 114 -4.62 36.13 16.80
N CYS A 115 -4.23 35.56 17.94
CA CYS A 115 -4.24 36.22 19.25
C CYS A 115 -2.98 37.04 19.51
N ASN A 116 -1.83 36.51 19.08
CA ASN A 116 -0.54 37.09 19.34
C ASN A 116 0.49 36.55 18.33
N VAL A 117 1.47 37.38 17.99
CA VAL A 117 2.60 37.00 17.15
C VAL A 117 3.87 37.43 17.86
N SER A 118 4.80 36.50 18.03
CA SER A 118 6.12 36.80 18.58
C SER A 118 7.23 36.33 17.63
N TYR A 119 8.23 37.19 17.46
CA TYR A 119 9.35 36.95 16.56
C TYR A 119 10.62 36.72 17.38
N ASP A 120 11.17 35.51 17.28
CA ASP A 120 12.49 35.19 17.80
C ASP A 120 13.55 35.45 16.73
N LYS A 121 14.17 36.63 16.80
CA LYS A 121 15.23 37.06 15.87
C LYS A 121 16.50 36.20 15.97
N LYS A 122 16.77 35.58 17.12
CA LYS A 122 17.98 34.77 17.30
C LYS A 122 17.85 33.40 16.64
N MET A 123 16.66 32.82 16.71
CA MET A 123 16.35 31.51 16.11
C MET A 123 15.67 31.62 14.74
N CYS A 124 15.46 32.84 14.24
CA CYS A 124 14.71 33.09 13.00
C CYS A 124 13.38 32.35 12.93
N ARG A 125 12.66 32.38 14.06
CA ARG A 125 11.42 31.65 14.26
C ARG A 125 10.29 32.62 14.58
N VAL A 126 9.15 32.44 13.93
CA VAL A 126 7.91 33.12 14.33
C VAL A 126 7.02 32.16 15.12
N LEU A 127 6.50 32.62 16.26
CA LEU A 127 5.49 31.90 17.04
C LEU A 127 4.18 32.66 16.90
N VAL A 128 3.16 31.96 16.41
CA VAL A 128 1.82 32.52 16.18
C VAL A 128 0.86 31.80 17.11
N GLU A 129 0.15 32.54 17.95
CA GLU A 129 -0.95 32.01 18.76
C GLU A 129 -2.25 32.20 18.00
N LEU A 130 -2.90 31.08 17.65
CA LEU A 130 -4.13 31.06 16.88
C LEU A 130 -5.25 30.46 17.74
N ALA A 131 -6.35 31.20 17.90
CA ALA A 131 -7.56 30.68 18.51
C ALA A 131 -8.55 30.26 17.42
N ILE A 132 -8.98 29.00 17.47
CA ILE A 132 -10.04 28.48 16.59
C ILE A 132 -11.08 27.72 17.41
N PRO A 133 -12.33 27.66 16.95
CA PRO A 133 -13.28 26.69 17.47
C PRO A 133 -12.79 25.30 17.07
N CYS A 134 -12.11 24.61 17.97
CA CYS A 134 -11.74 23.21 17.74
C CYS A 134 -13.01 22.41 17.49
N GLY A 135 -12.98 21.59 16.43
CA GLY A 135 -14.09 20.72 16.08
C GLY A 135 -14.48 19.77 17.20
N LYS A 136 -15.58 19.04 17.00
CA LYS A 136 -16.02 18.03 17.96
C LYS A 136 -14.93 16.97 18.15
N ARG A 137 -14.72 16.60 19.41
CA ARG A 137 -13.83 15.51 19.79
C ARG A 137 -14.26 14.22 19.06
N GLY A 138 -13.36 13.66 18.26
CA GLY A 138 -13.60 12.42 17.51
C GLY A 138 -13.43 11.16 18.39
N PRO A 139 -13.27 9.99 17.76
CA PRO A 139 -13.03 8.73 18.48
C PRO A 139 -11.66 8.74 19.19
N ARG A 140 -11.54 7.91 20.22
CA ARG A 140 -10.32 7.74 21.01
C ARG A 140 -9.50 6.58 20.46
N VAL A 141 -8.41 6.90 19.78
CA VAL A 141 -7.57 5.91 19.11
C VAL A 141 -6.45 5.42 20.01
N PHE A 142 -6.04 4.16 19.83
CA PHE A 142 -4.92 3.60 20.58
C PHE A 142 -3.58 3.93 19.90
N LYS A 143 -3.03 5.11 20.24
CA LYS A 143 -1.79 5.63 19.67
C LYS A 143 -0.61 4.67 19.91
N GLY A 144 0.21 4.46 18.89
CA GLY A 144 1.38 3.58 18.94
C GLY A 144 1.10 2.10 18.69
N PHE A 145 -0.15 1.72 18.43
CA PHE A 145 -0.49 0.39 17.92
C PHE A 145 -0.47 0.34 16.40
N THR A 146 0.29 -0.61 15.87
CA THR A 146 0.48 -0.80 14.43
C THR A 146 0.25 -2.26 14.07
N VAL A 147 -0.47 -2.47 12.97
CA VAL A 147 -0.66 -3.79 12.34
C VAL A 147 -0.18 -3.66 10.91
N GLY A 148 0.72 -4.53 10.46
CA GLY A 148 1.21 -4.51 9.09
C GLY A 148 1.57 -5.89 8.58
N PHE A 149 1.85 -6.01 7.28
CA PHE A 149 2.23 -7.30 6.68
C PHE A 149 3.64 -7.73 7.11
N HIS A 150 3.80 -9.02 7.38
CA HIS A 150 5.06 -9.64 7.73
C HIS A 150 5.64 -10.42 6.52
N PRO A 151 6.94 -10.26 6.18
CA PRO A 151 7.92 -9.34 6.80
C PRO A 151 7.60 -7.87 6.49
N ARG A 152 8.03 -6.96 7.39
CA ARG A 152 7.59 -5.57 7.48
C ARG A 152 7.63 -4.84 6.13
N SER A 153 6.45 -4.61 5.56
CA SER A 153 6.29 -3.93 4.26
C SER A 153 5.33 -2.76 4.35
N TRP A 154 4.04 -3.04 4.54
CA TRP A 154 2.96 -2.05 4.54
C TRP A 154 2.14 -2.16 5.82
N GLU A 155 1.70 -1.02 6.33
CA GLU A 155 0.90 -0.89 7.54
C GLU A 155 -0.59 -0.85 7.18
N VAL A 156 -1.36 -1.79 7.73
CA VAL A 156 -2.82 -1.87 7.61
C VAL A 156 -3.47 -0.95 8.64
N VAL A 157 -2.88 -0.88 9.82
CA VAL A 157 -3.24 0.04 10.90
C VAL A 157 -1.97 0.75 11.34
N TYR A 158 -2.05 2.06 11.51
CA TYR A 158 -0.98 2.87 12.08
C TYR A 158 -1.53 3.78 13.17
N ASN A 159 -0.89 3.80 14.34
CA ASN A 159 -1.34 4.56 15.51
C ASN A 159 -2.81 4.30 15.90
N GLY A 160 -3.26 3.06 15.76
CA GLY A 160 -4.65 2.65 16.05
C GLY A 160 -5.67 3.12 15.01
N MET A 161 -5.24 3.70 13.89
CA MET A 161 -6.09 4.13 12.78
C MET A 161 -5.89 3.25 11.56
N THR A 162 -6.99 2.82 10.94
CA THR A 162 -6.99 1.98 9.75
C THR A 162 -6.58 2.79 8.54
N GLN A 163 -5.62 2.25 7.78
CA GLN A 163 -5.11 2.88 6.57
C GLN A 163 -6.08 2.70 5.39
N LEU A 164 -5.97 3.60 4.41
CA LEU A 164 -6.76 3.56 3.18
C LEU A 164 -6.62 2.21 2.47
N GLY A 165 -7.74 1.65 2.02
CA GLY A 165 -7.82 0.36 1.35
C GLY A 165 -8.24 -0.79 2.28
N PHE A 166 -8.20 -0.58 3.60
CA PHE A 166 -8.53 -1.59 4.61
C PHE A 166 -9.69 -1.18 5.53
N GLU A 167 -10.29 -0.01 5.30
CA GLU A 167 -11.48 0.44 6.01
C GLU A 167 -12.77 -0.19 5.48
N LYS A 168 -12.75 -0.64 4.22
CA LYS A 168 -13.88 -1.22 3.48
C LYS A 168 -13.39 -2.29 2.51
N PRO A 169 -14.28 -3.18 2.04
CA PRO A 169 -13.92 -4.20 1.08
C PRO A 169 -13.72 -3.60 -0.32
N TYR A 170 -12.47 -3.22 -0.65
CA TYR A 170 -12.10 -2.81 -2.00
C TYR A 170 -11.53 -3.97 -2.81
N HIS A 171 -11.94 -4.06 -4.06
CA HIS A 171 -11.46 -5.10 -4.98
C HIS A 171 -9.97 -4.94 -5.34
N GLN A 172 -9.45 -3.71 -5.31
CA GLN A 172 -8.05 -3.40 -5.66
C GLN A 172 -7.05 -3.88 -4.61
N PHE A 173 -7.49 -4.03 -3.36
CA PHE A 173 -6.66 -4.49 -2.23
C PHE A 173 -6.92 -5.96 -1.87
N SER A 174 -7.56 -6.72 -2.77
CA SER A 174 -7.97 -8.11 -2.53
C SER A 174 -6.85 -9.11 -2.80
N PHE A 175 -6.71 -10.07 -1.88
CA PHE A 175 -5.81 -11.20 -2.03
C PHE A 175 -6.33 -12.18 -3.09
N GLY A 176 -5.45 -12.60 -3.99
CA GLY A 176 -5.79 -13.51 -5.10
C GLY A 176 -6.13 -14.92 -4.61
N THR A 177 -6.82 -15.71 -5.44
CA THR A 177 -7.26 -17.08 -5.10
C THR A 177 -6.12 -17.95 -4.56
N GLU A 178 -4.94 -17.86 -5.16
CA GLU A 178 -3.72 -18.62 -4.82
C GLU A 178 -3.14 -18.34 -3.43
N GLN A 179 -3.39 -17.15 -2.87
CA GLN A 179 -2.87 -16.80 -1.55
C GLN A 179 -3.73 -17.44 -0.47
N THR A 180 -3.21 -18.47 0.18
CA THR A 180 -3.91 -19.25 1.23
C THR A 180 -3.67 -18.75 2.65
N SER A 181 -2.64 -17.92 2.85
CA SER A 181 -2.33 -17.35 4.15
C SER A 181 -1.71 -15.96 4.03
N VAL A 182 -1.95 -15.13 5.05
CA VAL A 182 -1.35 -13.80 5.21
C VAL A 182 -0.86 -13.66 6.64
N SER A 183 0.38 -13.24 6.81
CA SER A 183 0.96 -12.98 8.13
C SER A 183 1.00 -11.48 8.40
N LEU A 184 0.48 -11.08 9.55
CA LEU A 184 0.49 -9.72 10.05
C LEU A 184 1.38 -9.63 11.29
N TYR A 185 2.22 -8.62 11.37
CA TYR A 185 2.92 -8.27 12.61
C TYR A 185 2.10 -7.22 13.38
N LEU A 186 2.18 -7.30 14.70
CA LEU A 186 1.54 -6.37 15.63
C LEU A 186 2.59 -5.78 16.55
N THR A 187 2.57 -4.46 16.71
CA THR A 187 3.41 -3.75 17.67
C THR A 187 2.58 -2.75 18.46
N ALA A 188 2.91 -2.60 19.74
CA ALA A 188 2.38 -1.55 20.60
C ALA A 188 3.50 -0.97 21.46
N ILE A 189 3.25 0.19 22.07
CA ILE A 189 4.12 0.74 23.11
C ILE A 189 4.12 -0.23 24.30
N SER A 190 5.31 -0.63 24.76
CA SER A 190 5.47 -1.69 25.78
C SER A 190 4.60 -1.47 27.02
N SER A 191 4.56 -0.24 27.55
CA SER A 191 3.79 0.14 28.74
C SER A 191 2.27 0.03 28.58
N LEU A 192 1.76 0.03 27.35
CA LEU A 192 0.33 -0.01 27.04
C LEU A 192 -0.06 -1.33 26.33
N SER A 193 0.91 -2.17 25.99
CA SER A 193 0.68 -3.40 25.20
C SER A 193 -0.29 -4.38 25.86
N GLY A 194 -0.35 -4.39 27.20
CA GLY A 194 -1.28 -5.21 27.98
C GLY A 194 -2.75 -4.85 27.81
N LEU A 195 -3.07 -3.66 27.27
CA LEU A 195 -4.44 -3.23 27.01
C LEU A 195 -5.04 -3.86 25.75
N VAL A 196 -4.19 -4.43 24.87
CA VAL A 196 -4.63 -5.04 23.61
C VAL A 196 -5.16 -6.44 23.89
N GLY A 197 -6.46 -6.62 23.64
CA GLY A 197 -7.12 -7.91 23.80
C GLY A 197 -6.96 -8.83 22.59
N LYS A 198 -7.57 -10.02 22.69
CA LYS A 198 -7.56 -11.03 21.62
C LYS A 198 -8.34 -10.56 20.40
N PRO A 199 -7.86 -10.83 19.17
CA PRO A 199 -8.58 -10.49 17.96
C PRO A 199 -9.91 -11.26 17.86
N ILE A 200 -10.93 -10.55 17.40
CA ILE A 200 -12.24 -11.10 17.01
C ILE A 200 -12.35 -10.89 15.50
N PHE A 201 -12.88 -11.86 14.77
CA PHE A 201 -13.08 -11.71 13.33
C PHE A 201 -14.48 -12.10 12.88
N LYS A 202 -14.93 -11.52 11.78
CA LYS A 202 -16.18 -11.82 11.09
C LYS A 202 -15.91 -11.96 9.60
N VAL A 203 -16.57 -12.92 8.96
CA VAL A 203 -16.45 -13.16 7.52
C VAL A 203 -17.77 -12.79 6.85
N ASN A 204 -17.70 -12.01 5.78
CA ASN A 204 -18.86 -11.58 5.00
C ASN A 204 -18.63 -11.89 3.51
N PRO A 205 -19.50 -12.70 2.89
CA PRO A 205 -20.60 -13.48 3.47
C PRO A 205 -20.08 -14.61 4.37
N SER A 206 -20.92 -15.07 5.31
CA SER A 206 -20.54 -16.06 6.33
C SER A 206 -20.26 -17.46 5.79
N GLU A 207 -20.75 -17.78 4.58
CA GLU A 207 -20.50 -19.06 3.92
C GLU A 207 -19.59 -18.89 2.72
N GLY A 208 -18.75 -19.90 2.45
CA GLY A 208 -17.94 -19.98 1.24
C GLY A 208 -16.46 -19.63 1.41
N LEU A 209 -16.07 -19.09 2.57
CA LEU A 209 -14.67 -18.87 2.97
C LEU A 209 -14.43 -19.37 4.39
N GLU A 210 -13.64 -20.42 4.54
CA GLU A 210 -13.15 -20.89 5.84
C GLU A 210 -11.96 -20.03 6.26
N VAL A 211 -12.00 -19.43 7.46
CA VAL A 211 -10.92 -18.60 8.00
C VAL A 211 -10.48 -19.12 9.36
N LYS A 212 -9.17 -19.27 9.56
CA LYS A 212 -8.53 -19.68 10.81
C LYS A 212 -7.40 -18.71 11.18
N LEU A 213 -7.47 -18.15 12.39
CA LEU A 213 -6.42 -17.31 12.94
C LEU A 213 -5.43 -18.16 13.76
N SER A 214 -4.14 -17.98 13.53
CA SER A 214 -3.07 -18.64 14.30
C SER A 214 -1.92 -17.67 14.60
N GLY A 215 -0.92 -18.10 15.38
CA GLY A 215 0.21 -17.29 15.80
C GLY A 215 0.03 -16.61 17.17
N SER A 216 1.09 -15.95 17.65
CA SER A 216 1.10 -15.31 18.98
C SER A 216 0.06 -14.19 19.12
N GLY A 217 -0.23 -13.47 18.04
CA GLY A 217 -1.29 -12.47 18.00
C GLY A 217 -2.69 -13.07 18.17
N ALA A 218 -2.93 -14.27 17.64
CA ALA A 218 -4.22 -14.96 17.78
C ALA A 218 -4.44 -15.48 19.21
N SER A 219 -3.37 -15.92 19.90
CA SER A 219 -3.45 -16.35 21.30
C SER A 219 -3.63 -15.19 22.30
N GLY A 220 -3.47 -13.94 21.86
CA GLY A 220 -3.53 -12.75 22.72
C GLY A 220 -2.21 -12.45 23.43
N SER A 221 -1.07 -12.83 22.83
CA SER A 221 0.23 -12.40 23.33
C SER A 221 0.36 -10.87 23.19
N THR A 222 0.92 -10.22 24.20
CA THR A 222 1.07 -8.76 24.23
C THR A 222 2.07 -8.30 23.18
N PRO A 223 1.65 -7.50 22.18
CA PRO A 223 2.55 -7.03 21.12
C PRO A 223 3.41 -5.86 21.62
N THR A 224 4.73 -5.96 21.49
CA THR A 224 5.64 -4.85 21.83
C THR A 224 6.50 -4.48 20.63
N THR A 225 7.05 -3.26 20.61
CA THR A 225 7.98 -2.82 19.55
C THR A 225 9.25 -3.67 19.48
N LEU A 226 9.73 -4.19 20.61
CA LEU A 226 10.92 -5.05 20.69
C LEU A 226 10.61 -6.54 20.42
N SER A 227 9.40 -6.97 20.76
CA SER A 227 8.90 -8.33 20.50
C SER A 227 7.52 -8.24 19.85
N PRO A 228 7.47 -8.07 18.51
CA PRO A 228 6.23 -8.01 17.77
C PRO A 228 5.49 -9.34 17.86
N SER A 229 4.17 -9.30 18.00
CA SER A 229 3.34 -10.50 17.86
C SER A 229 3.01 -10.74 16.39
N VAL A 230 2.75 -12.00 16.02
CA VAL A 230 2.40 -12.38 14.65
C VAL A 230 1.00 -12.99 14.64
N LEU A 231 0.12 -12.44 13.82
CA LEU A 231 -1.19 -12.98 13.51
C LEU A 231 -1.17 -13.55 12.09
N ILE A 232 -1.38 -14.85 11.97
CA ILE A 232 -1.47 -15.55 10.70
C ILE A 232 -2.94 -15.79 10.40
N VAL A 233 -3.40 -15.20 9.30
CA VAL A 233 -4.75 -15.41 8.77
C VAL A 233 -4.64 -16.49 7.70
N ASN A 234 -5.10 -17.69 8.02
CA ASN A 234 -5.22 -18.78 7.05
C ASN A 234 -6.65 -18.79 6.52
N TRP A 235 -6.80 -18.87 5.20
CA TRP A 235 -8.12 -18.89 4.59
C TRP A 235 -8.18 -19.89 3.44
N ARG A 236 -9.35 -20.50 3.26
CA ARG A 236 -9.61 -21.48 2.21
C ARG A 236 -10.95 -21.18 1.56
N CYS A 237 -10.93 -20.99 0.25
CA CYS A 237 -12.13 -20.82 -0.55
C CYS A 237 -12.88 -22.16 -0.65
N GLU A 238 -14.12 -22.20 -0.19
CA GLU A 238 -15.02 -23.35 -0.34
C GLU A 238 -15.97 -23.16 -1.53
N LYS A 239 -16.45 -21.93 -1.73
CA LYS A 239 -17.34 -21.55 -2.84
C LYS A 239 -16.69 -20.47 -3.69
N THR A 240 -16.78 -20.63 -5.02
CA THR A 240 -16.32 -19.62 -5.97
C THR A 240 -17.28 -18.45 -6.01
N ARG A 241 -16.73 -17.24 -6.13
CA ARG A 241 -17.51 -16.00 -6.18
C ARG A 241 -16.79 -14.92 -6.97
N GLU A 242 -17.56 -14.16 -7.74
CA GLU A 242 -17.02 -13.03 -8.50
C GLU A 242 -16.67 -11.84 -7.59
N SER A 243 -17.48 -11.57 -6.56
CA SER A 243 -17.16 -10.54 -5.56
C SER A 243 -16.29 -11.10 -4.43
N PRO A 244 -15.32 -10.31 -3.94
CA PRO A 244 -14.42 -10.75 -2.88
C PRO A 244 -15.17 -10.94 -1.55
N TYR A 245 -14.69 -11.88 -0.75
CA TYR A 245 -15.08 -12.03 0.65
C TYR A 245 -14.38 -10.96 1.48
N ALA A 246 -15.07 -10.42 2.48
CA ALA A 246 -14.52 -9.49 3.46
C ALA A 246 -14.27 -10.22 4.77
N VAL A 247 -13.07 -10.09 5.32
CA VAL A 247 -12.68 -10.61 6.63
C VAL A 247 -12.42 -9.40 7.53
N ASP A 248 -13.39 -9.08 8.36
CA ASP A 248 -13.31 -7.98 9.31
C ASP A 248 -12.60 -8.49 10.57
N ILE A 249 -11.48 -7.88 10.93
CA ILE A 249 -10.69 -8.21 12.11
C ILE A 249 -10.71 -7.02 13.06
N SER A 250 -11.09 -7.26 14.31
CA SER A 250 -11.19 -6.25 15.37
C SER A 250 -10.34 -6.64 16.59
N PHE A 251 -9.54 -5.70 17.08
CA PHE A 251 -8.79 -5.81 18.33
C PHE A 251 -9.46 -4.94 19.39
N PRO A 252 -10.08 -5.53 20.43
CA PRO A 252 -10.58 -4.76 21.56
C PRO A 252 -9.40 -4.18 22.34
N VAL A 253 -9.50 -2.92 22.75
CA VAL A 253 -8.48 -2.24 23.55
C VAL A 253 -9.14 -1.59 24.74
N GLU A 254 -8.66 -1.90 25.96
CA GLU A 254 -9.28 -1.40 27.18
C GLU A 254 -9.16 0.13 27.29
N GLY A 255 -10.31 0.82 27.36
CA GLY A 255 -10.38 2.28 27.50
C GLY A 255 -10.24 3.07 26.18
N TYR A 256 -10.21 2.40 25.03
CA TYR A 256 -10.12 2.99 23.69
C TYR A 256 -11.18 2.41 22.75
N ASP A 257 -11.39 3.05 21.61
CA ASP A 257 -12.18 2.46 20.53
C ASP A 257 -11.46 1.23 19.96
N PRO A 258 -12.19 0.15 19.60
CA PRO A 258 -11.58 -1.04 19.04
C PRO A 258 -10.91 -0.74 17.70
N VAL A 259 -9.77 -1.36 17.48
CA VAL A 259 -9.01 -1.21 16.23
C VAL A 259 -9.53 -2.25 15.24
N GLU A 260 -10.12 -1.79 14.15
CA GLU A 260 -10.82 -2.65 13.18
C GLU A 260 -10.33 -2.42 11.76
N PHE A 261 -10.06 -3.48 11.01
CA PHE A 261 -9.72 -3.41 9.59
C PHE A 261 -10.29 -4.61 8.83
N THR A 262 -10.44 -4.44 7.53
CA THR A 262 -11.03 -5.45 6.63
C THR A 262 -9.96 -5.93 5.65
N LEU A 263 -9.75 -7.24 5.59
CA LEU A 263 -8.97 -7.89 4.53
C LEU A 263 -9.93 -8.48 3.50
N THR A 264 -9.64 -8.29 2.21
CA THR A 264 -10.47 -8.81 1.12
C THR A 264 -9.83 -10.02 0.45
N LYS A 265 -10.62 -11.06 0.19
CA LYS A 265 -10.16 -12.30 -0.44
C LYS A 265 -10.98 -12.61 -1.68
N SER A 266 -10.32 -12.70 -2.83
CA SER A 266 -10.94 -13.17 -4.05
C SER A 266 -10.86 -14.69 -4.14
N CYS A 267 -11.97 -15.31 -4.56
CA CYS A 267 -12.10 -16.74 -4.82
C CYS A 267 -12.68 -16.97 -6.23
N ALA A 268 -12.08 -16.31 -7.21
CA ALA A 268 -12.42 -16.48 -8.62
C ALA A 268 -11.45 -17.50 -9.25
N TYR A 269 -11.98 -18.47 -9.98
CA TYR A 269 -11.17 -19.39 -10.77
C TYR A 269 -10.96 -18.78 -12.15
N THR A 270 -9.96 -17.92 -12.32
CA THR A 270 -9.62 -17.41 -13.65
C THR A 270 -8.79 -18.46 -14.40
N GLN A 271 -9.45 -19.34 -15.16
CA GLN A 271 -8.80 -20.07 -16.25
C GLN A 271 -8.43 -19.12 -17.39
N ARG A 272 -7.43 -18.23 -17.19
CA ARG A 272 -7.03 -17.27 -18.23
C ARG A 272 -5.88 -17.74 -19.12
N GLY A 273 -5.32 -18.92 -18.87
CA GLY A 273 -4.17 -19.43 -19.65
C GLY A 273 -4.48 -20.65 -20.51
N TRP A 274 -5.16 -21.67 -19.98
CA TRP A 274 -5.18 -22.97 -20.63
C TRP A 274 -6.09 -23.04 -21.87
N ALA A 275 -7.26 -22.40 -21.80
CA ALA A 275 -8.21 -22.37 -22.91
C ALA A 275 -7.71 -21.52 -24.08
N THR A 276 -7.07 -20.37 -23.81
CA THR A 276 -6.49 -19.49 -24.82
C THR A 276 -5.26 -20.11 -25.48
N PHE A 277 -4.38 -20.77 -24.72
CA PHE A 277 -3.26 -21.55 -25.29
C PHE A 277 -3.77 -22.71 -26.16
N GLY A 278 -4.82 -23.40 -25.74
CA GLY A 278 -5.43 -24.47 -26.54
C GLY A 278 -5.98 -23.97 -27.88
N VAL A 279 -6.70 -22.84 -27.88
CA VAL A 279 -7.26 -22.25 -29.11
C VAL A 279 -6.16 -21.74 -30.04
N ILE A 280 -5.14 -21.04 -29.50
CA ILE A 280 -4.02 -20.55 -30.31
C ILE A 280 -3.22 -21.72 -30.91
N SER A 281 -2.97 -22.76 -30.12
CA SER A 281 -2.29 -23.98 -30.60
C SER A 281 -3.08 -24.66 -31.73
N CYS A 282 -4.39 -24.77 -31.61
CA CYS A 282 -5.25 -25.35 -32.63
C CYS A 282 -5.21 -24.55 -33.95
N ILE A 283 -5.28 -23.21 -33.87
CA ILE A 283 -5.18 -22.32 -35.04
C ILE A 283 -3.83 -22.49 -35.73
N ILE A 284 -2.73 -22.55 -34.98
CA ILE A 284 -1.38 -22.74 -35.53
C ILE A 284 -1.26 -24.10 -36.25
N ILE A 285 -1.76 -25.18 -35.65
CA ILE A 285 -1.72 -26.52 -36.26
C ILE A 285 -2.49 -26.54 -37.60
N VAL A 286 -3.68 -25.94 -37.64
CA VAL A 286 -4.49 -25.87 -38.86
C VAL A 286 -3.78 -25.05 -39.94
N LEU A 287 -3.23 -23.88 -39.60
CA LEU A 287 -2.47 -23.05 -40.54
C LEU A 287 -1.23 -23.77 -41.08
N SER A 288 -0.46 -24.44 -40.22
CA SER A 288 0.71 -25.23 -40.63
C SER A 288 0.31 -26.36 -41.57
N THR A 289 -0.81 -27.05 -41.31
CA THR A 289 -1.29 -28.14 -42.17
C THR A 289 -1.71 -27.60 -43.55
N VAL A 290 -2.46 -26.49 -43.59
CA VAL A 290 -2.86 -25.84 -44.84
C VAL A 290 -1.65 -25.33 -45.62
N SER A 291 -0.66 -24.72 -44.96
CA SER A 291 0.59 -24.29 -45.59
C SER A 291 1.44 -25.46 -46.09
N CYS A 292 1.50 -26.59 -45.36
CA CYS A 292 2.17 -27.81 -45.83
C CYS A 292 1.48 -28.40 -47.05
N CYS A 293 0.14 -28.54 -47.03
CA CYS A 293 -0.61 -29.04 -48.18
C CYS A 293 -0.54 -28.09 -49.38
N GLY A 294 -0.66 -26.78 -49.14
CA GLY A 294 -0.53 -25.74 -50.17
C GLY A 294 0.88 -25.68 -50.76
N GLY A 295 1.92 -25.78 -49.93
CA GLY A 295 3.32 -25.88 -50.36
C GLY A 295 3.59 -27.14 -51.17
N PHE A 296 3.00 -28.29 -50.79
CA PHE A 296 3.10 -29.54 -51.54
C PHE A 296 2.44 -29.43 -52.93
N ILE A 297 1.25 -28.83 -53.03
CA ILE A 297 0.56 -28.62 -54.31
C ILE A 297 1.29 -27.59 -55.18
N TYR A 298 1.80 -26.51 -54.57
CA TYR A 298 2.58 -25.49 -55.27
C TYR A 298 3.86 -26.09 -55.85
N LYS A 299 4.59 -26.87 -55.05
CA LYS A 299 5.85 -27.50 -55.45
C LYS A 299 5.65 -28.56 -56.53
N THR A 300 4.61 -29.39 -56.42
CA THR A 300 4.30 -30.41 -57.43
C THR A 300 3.78 -29.84 -58.75
N ARG A 301 3.14 -28.65 -58.76
CA ARG A 301 2.65 -28.01 -59.99
C ARG A 301 3.63 -27.04 -60.67
N VAL A 302 4.50 -26.36 -59.92
CA VAL A 302 5.36 -25.28 -60.47
C VAL A 302 6.82 -25.70 -60.63
N GLU A 303 7.36 -26.56 -59.76
CA GLU A 303 8.79 -26.96 -59.79
C GLU A 303 9.05 -28.39 -60.30
N GLY A 304 8.00 -29.21 -60.46
CA GLY A 304 8.14 -30.62 -60.87
C GLY A 304 8.54 -31.55 -59.71
N LEU A 305 8.29 -32.85 -59.88
CA LEU A 305 8.36 -33.90 -58.84
C LEU A 305 9.74 -34.14 -58.21
N ASP A 306 10.82 -33.53 -58.73
CA ASP A 306 12.20 -33.81 -58.30
C ASP A 306 12.65 -33.03 -57.05
N ALA A 307 11.79 -32.21 -56.46
CA ALA A 307 12.17 -31.38 -55.31
C ALA A 307 11.49 -31.80 -54.00
N LEU A 308 11.09 -33.06 -53.84
CA LEU A 308 10.56 -33.61 -52.59
C LEU A 308 11.70 -34.12 -51.68
N PRO A 309 11.99 -33.46 -50.54
CA PRO A 309 13.03 -33.95 -49.63
C PRO A 309 12.53 -35.24 -48.97
N GLY A 310 13.23 -36.36 -49.23
CA GLY A 310 12.95 -37.67 -48.63
C GLY A 310 12.54 -38.78 -49.61
N MET A 311 12.17 -38.48 -50.86
CA MET A 311 11.88 -39.53 -51.86
C MET A 311 13.14 -40.28 -52.33
N THR A 312 14.31 -39.63 -52.32
CA THR A 312 15.58 -40.29 -52.66
C THR A 312 15.95 -41.38 -51.66
N ILE A 313 15.59 -41.22 -50.38
CA ILE A 313 15.84 -42.22 -49.33
C ILE A 313 14.89 -43.42 -49.49
N LEU A 314 13.60 -43.17 -49.76
CA LEU A 314 12.63 -44.24 -49.99
C LEU A 314 12.89 -45.02 -51.29
N SER A 315 13.35 -44.35 -52.35
CA SER A 315 13.74 -45.02 -53.60
C SER A 315 14.99 -45.89 -53.43
N ALA A 316 16.01 -45.38 -52.74
CA ALA A 316 17.23 -46.15 -52.46
C ALA A 316 16.96 -47.35 -51.53
N CYS A 317 16.03 -47.23 -50.57
CA CYS A 317 15.64 -48.35 -49.72
C CYS A 317 14.79 -49.41 -50.44
N LEU A 318 13.97 -49.02 -51.42
CA LEU A 318 13.18 -49.96 -52.22
C LEU A 318 14.05 -50.72 -53.23
N GLU A 319 15.05 -50.08 -53.85
CA GLU A 319 16.01 -50.75 -54.74
C GLU A 319 16.89 -51.79 -54.02
N VAL A 320 17.19 -51.58 -52.73
CA VAL A 320 17.97 -52.52 -51.91
C VAL A 320 17.13 -53.74 -51.46
N VAL A 321 15.80 -53.63 -51.44
CA VAL A 321 14.89 -54.68 -50.95
C VAL A 321 14.28 -55.50 -52.11
N SER A 322 14.31 -55.02 -53.35
CA SER A 322 13.80 -55.74 -54.53
C SER A 322 14.85 -56.52 -55.34
N GLY A 323 16.11 -56.57 -54.90
CA GLY A 323 17.16 -57.39 -55.51
C GLY A 323 17.18 -58.80 -54.92
N GLU A 324 16.53 -59.76 -55.58
CA GLU A 324 16.49 -61.18 -55.22
C GLU A 324 17.88 -61.86 -55.35
N ASP A 325 18.30 -62.44 -54.22
CA ASP A 325 19.27 -63.52 -53.93
C ASP A 325 20.14 -64.12 -55.05
N VAL A 326 21.48 -64.10 -54.85
CA VAL A 326 22.35 -65.28 -55.05
C VAL A 326 23.51 -65.29 -54.03
N SER A 327 23.39 -66.23 -53.10
CA SER A 327 24.43 -66.95 -52.34
C SER A 327 25.90 -66.77 -52.75
N ASN A 328 26.80 -66.49 -51.80
CA ASN A 328 27.82 -67.44 -51.29
C ASN A 328 28.92 -66.77 -50.43
N GLN A 329 29.28 -67.50 -49.37
CA GLN A 329 30.62 -67.66 -48.81
C GLN A 329 31.31 -66.53 -48.02
N GLY A 330 31.56 -66.87 -46.75
CA GLY A 330 32.80 -66.57 -46.02
C GLY A 330 32.87 -65.14 -45.48
N SER A 331 33.38 -64.85 -44.30
CA SER A 331 34.27 -65.56 -43.40
C SER A 331 34.21 -64.77 -42.09
N TRP A 332 34.29 -65.47 -40.96
CA TRP A 332 34.65 -64.88 -39.68
C TRP A 332 36.03 -64.22 -39.79
N ASP A 333 36.19 -63.02 -39.22
CA ASP A 333 37.41 -62.61 -38.49
C ASP A 333 37.20 -61.24 -37.81
N GLU A 334 36.74 -61.33 -36.56
CA GLU A 334 37.48 -60.87 -35.38
C GLU A 334 38.59 -59.82 -35.60
N ARG A 335 38.33 -58.56 -35.22
CA ARG A 335 39.35 -57.71 -34.57
C ARG A 335 38.78 -56.92 -33.39
N ARG A 336 39.44 -57.19 -32.27
CA ARG A 336 39.35 -56.60 -30.94
C ARG A 336 39.79 -55.13 -30.88
N TYR A 337 39.50 -54.57 -29.69
CA TYR A 337 40.02 -53.38 -29.01
C TYR A 337 39.35 -52.07 -29.44
N GLY A 338 38.83 -51.23 -28.54
CA GLY A 338 38.82 -51.25 -27.08
C GLY A 338 38.35 -49.89 -26.57
N THR A 339 37.61 -49.91 -25.45
CA THR A 339 37.50 -48.87 -24.40
C THR A 339 37.02 -47.45 -24.73
N ILE A 340 35.91 -47.12 -24.03
CA ILE A 340 35.50 -45.87 -23.36
C ILE A 340 35.45 -44.60 -24.21
#